data_AF-A0A2G2V592-F1
#
_entry.id   AF-A0A2G2V592-F1
#
_cell.length_a   1.000
_cell.length_b   1.000
_cell.length_c   1.000
_cell.angle_alpha   90.00
_cell.angle_beta   90.00
_cell.angle_gamma   90.00
#
_symmetry.space_group_name_H-M   'P 1'
#
loop_
_entity.id
_entity.type
_entity.pdbx_description
1 polymer ?
#
loop_
_entity_poly.entity_id
_entity_poly.type
_entity_poly.pdbx_seq_one_letter_code
_entity_poly.pdbx_strand_id
1 'polypeptide(L)'
;MVDAERRLLANALLDMSNERFVLLSEACIPLYNFTTIYTYIMNSTKTFVESYDEWGPVGRGRYNSQMTPWVTIEQWRKGSQWFELDREIAVDVITDQKYFNLFKEFCRPACYSDEHYLPTFVTMRYWWKNGNRTLTWVDWTKGGPHPTKFARTEVTKELLHQMRSGIQCEYNGEPTSTCYLFARKFLPSTLDRLLKFAPKLMMFG
;
A
#
# COMPACT_ATOMS: atom_id res chain seq x y z
N MET A 1 7.48 0.91 -13.19
CA MET A 1 7.12 0.31 -11.89
C MET A 1 5.85 -0.54 -12.03
N VAL A 2 4.71 0.01 -12.45
CA VAL A 2 3.43 -0.71 -12.63
C VAL A 2 3.54 -2.01 -13.45
N ASP A 3 4.32 -2.03 -14.54
CA ASP A 3 4.53 -3.26 -15.33
C ASP A 3 5.16 -4.40 -14.51
N ALA A 4 6.10 -4.07 -13.61
CA ALA A 4 6.73 -5.05 -12.73
C ALA A 4 5.75 -5.55 -11.66
N GLU A 5 4.96 -4.66 -11.06
CA GLU A 5 3.92 -5.02 -10.08
C GLU A 5 2.87 -5.95 -10.70
N ARG A 6 2.41 -5.67 -11.91
CA ARG A 6 1.49 -6.55 -12.64
C ARG A 6 2.09 -7.91 -12.96
N ARG A 7 3.38 -7.99 -13.30
CA ARG A 7 4.06 -9.27 -13.51
C ARG A 7 4.21 -10.07 -12.22
N LEU A 8 4.50 -9.41 -11.10
CA LEU A 8 4.54 -10.05 -9.78
C LEU A 8 3.16 -10.61 -9.41
N LEU A 9 2.09 -9.84 -9.60
CA LEU A 9 0.72 -10.29 -9.39
C LEU A 9 0.37 -11.47 -10.31
N ALA A 10 0.66 -11.37 -11.60
CA ALA A 10 0.36 -12.42 -12.57
C ALA A 10 1.07 -13.73 -12.22
N ASN A 11 2.33 -13.67 -11.78
CA ASN A 11 3.07 -14.83 -11.33
C ASN A 11 2.48 -15.43 -10.04
N ALA A 12 2.11 -14.58 -9.06
CA ALA A 12 1.50 -15.05 -7.82
C ALA A 12 0.10 -15.67 -8.04
N LEU A 13 -0.64 -15.20 -9.03
CA LEU A 13 -1.97 -15.70 -9.40
C LEU A 13 -1.95 -17.10 -10.05
N LEU A 14 -0.78 -17.57 -10.52
CA LEU A 14 -0.61 -18.94 -11.03
C LEU A 14 -0.90 -19.98 -9.96
N ASP A 15 -0.70 -19.64 -8.69
CA ASP A 15 -1.20 -20.44 -7.58
C ASP A 15 -2.68 -20.10 -7.32
N MET A 16 -3.54 -21.10 -7.52
CA MET A 16 -4.98 -20.96 -7.31
C MET A 16 -5.36 -20.80 -5.83
N SER A 17 -4.47 -21.17 -4.90
CA SER A 17 -4.69 -21.03 -3.46
C SER A 17 -4.39 -19.62 -2.92
N ASN A 18 -3.73 -18.76 -3.71
CA ASN A 18 -3.44 -17.39 -3.31
C ASN A 18 -4.70 -16.51 -3.41
N GLU A 19 -5.25 -16.10 -2.26
CA GLU A 19 -6.43 -15.24 -2.20
C GLU A 19 -6.11 -13.75 -1.98
N ARG A 20 -4.92 -13.45 -1.46
CA ARG A 20 -4.54 -12.12 -0.97
C ARG A 20 -3.11 -11.80 -1.37
N PHE A 21 -2.88 -10.58 -1.85
CA PHE A 21 -1.62 -10.17 -2.47
C PHE A 21 -1.09 -8.91 -1.81
N VAL A 22 0.05 -8.99 -1.14
CA VAL A 22 0.68 -7.85 -0.45
C VAL A 22 1.99 -7.49 -1.14
N LEU A 23 2.15 -6.21 -1.51
CA LEU A 23 3.41 -5.71 -2.06
C LEU A 23 4.35 -5.24 -0.94
N LEU A 24 5.54 -5.83 -0.85
CA LEU A 24 6.57 -5.49 0.12
C LEU A 24 7.92 -5.25 -0.57
N SER A 25 8.85 -4.61 0.15
CA SER A 25 10.25 -4.51 -0.26
C SER A 25 11.19 -4.94 0.87
N GLU A 26 12.48 -5.07 0.56
CA GLU A 26 13.55 -5.41 1.52
C GLU A 26 13.67 -4.45 2.72
N ALA A 27 13.06 -3.26 2.63
CA ALA A 27 13.07 -2.26 3.70
C ALA A 27 11.76 -2.21 4.51
N CYS A 28 10.86 -3.17 4.26
CA CYS A 28 9.64 -3.38 5.03
C CYS A 28 9.90 -4.36 6.18
N ILE A 29 9.21 -4.15 7.30
CA ILE A 29 9.18 -5.10 8.42
C ILE A 29 7.73 -5.45 8.75
N PRO A 30 7.45 -6.66 9.25
CA PRO A 30 6.18 -6.95 9.89
C PRO A 30 6.09 -6.26 11.25
N LEU A 31 4.91 -5.75 11.59
CA LEU A 31 4.63 -5.17 12.91
C LEU A 31 4.05 -6.20 13.87
N TYR A 32 3.54 -7.32 13.37
CA TYR A 32 2.86 -8.39 14.12
C TYR A 32 3.34 -9.76 13.65
N ASN A 33 3.04 -10.81 14.43
CA ASN A 33 3.35 -12.17 14.02
C ASN A 33 2.51 -12.63 12.82
N PHE A 34 2.98 -13.69 12.17
CA PHE A 34 2.34 -14.22 10.96
C PHE A 34 0.87 -14.57 11.21
N THR A 35 0.54 -15.22 12.32
CA THR A 35 -0.84 -15.61 12.64
C THR A 35 -1.78 -14.40 12.70
N THR A 36 -1.36 -13.31 13.36
CA THR A 36 -2.14 -12.07 13.41
C THR A 36 -2.29 -11.46 12.01
N ILE A 37 -1.21 -11.35 11.24
CA ILE A 37 -1.24 -10.77 9.89
C ILE A 37 -2.14 -11.58 8.97
N TYR A 38 -1.94 -12.90 8.94
CA TYR A 38 -2.71 -13.84 8.14
C TYR A 38 -4.20 -13.75 8.50
N THR A 39 -4.54 -13.83 9.78
CA THR A 39 -5.94 -13.76 10.24
C THR A 39 -6.58 -12.43 9.88
N TYR A 40 -5.86 -11.32 10.04
CA TYR A 40 -6.36 -9.98 9.68
C TYR A 40 -6.66 -9.88 8.18
N ILE A 41 -5.73 -10.30 7.33
CA ILE A 41 -5.87 -10.18 5.88
C ILE A 41 -6.95 -11.15 5.37
N MET A 42 -6.94 -12.41 5.81
CA MET A 42 -7.90 -13.42 5.35
C MET A 42 -9.33 -13.13 5.80
N ASN A 43 -9.53 -12.57 7.00
CA ASN A 43 -10.87 -12.23 7.50
C ASN A 43 -11.35 -10.84 7.05
N SER A 44 -10.53 -10.06 6.35
CA SER A 44 -10.95 -8.76 5.85
C SER A 44 -12.05 -8.92 4.80
N THR A 45 -13.05 -8.04 4.84
CA THR A 45 -14.09 -7.91 3.78
C THR A 45 -13.68 -6.90 2.71
N LYS A 46 -12.53 -6.24 2.91
CA LYS A 46 -11.99 -5.17 2.06
C LYS A 46 -10.61 -5.53 1.52
N THR A 47 -10.23 -4.77 0.51
CA THR A 47 -8.89 -4.62 -0.04
C THR A 47 -8.28 -3.31 0.49
N PHE A 48 -6.95 -3.21 0.61
CA PHE A 48 -6.27 -2.05 1.18
C PHE A 48 -5.36 -1.35 0.18
N VAL A 49 -5.96 -0.50 -0.66
CA VAL A 49 -5.28 0.47 -1.52
C VAL A 49 -5.54 1.87 -0.99
N GLU A 50 -4.47 2.60 -0.66
CA GLU A 50 -4.60 4.01 -0.30
C GLU A 50 -5.10 4.80 -1.50
N SER A 51 -6.15 5.59 -1.32
CA SER A 51 -6.75 6.37 -2.40
C SER A 51 -7.39 7.64 -1.86
N TYR A 52 -6.92 8.78 -2.36
CA TYR A 52 -7.46 10.10 -2.03
C TYR A 52 -7.32 11.06 -3.21
N ASP A 53 -8.13 12.11 -3.19
CA ASP A 53 -8.06 13.21 -4.14
C ASP A 53 -7.19 14.32 -3.55
N GLU A 54 -6.00 14.54 -4.12
CA GLU A 54 -5.08 15.56 -3.66
C GLU A 54 -5.01 16.74 -4.64
N TRP A 55 -5.20 17.93 -4.10
CA TRP A 55 -5.06 19.18 -4.83
C TRP A 55 -3.58 19.55 -4.95
N GLY A 56 -3.22 20.26 -6.02
CA GLY A 56 -1.87 20.81 -6.20
C GLY A 56 -0.91 19.91 -7.00
N PRO A 57 0.39 20.27 -7.04
CA PRO A 57 1.34 19.77 -8.04
C PRO A 57 1.61 18.26 -7.98
N VAL A 58 1.51 17.64 -6.80
CA VAL A 58 1.81 16.22 -6.60
C VAL A 58 0.59 15.30 -6.70
N GLY A 59 -0.61 15.87 -6.79
CA GLY A 59 -1.89 15.17 -6.95
C GLY A 59 -2.49 15.42 -8.32
N ARG A 60 -3.56 16.22 -8.39
CA ARG A 60 -4.24 16.63 -9.64
C ARG A 60 -3.32 17.34 -10.63
N GLY A 61 -2.26 18.01 -10.18
CA GLY A 61 -1.27 18.65 -11.07
C GLY A 61 -0.51 17.68 -11.97
N ARG A 62 -0.53 16.37 -11.67
CA ARG A 62 0.05 15.31 -12.51
C ARG A 62 -0.92 14.71 -13.53
N TYR A 63 -2.19 15.11 -13.49
CA TYR A 63 -3.21 14.63 -14.41
C TYR A 63 -2.97 15.18 -15.83
N ASN A 64 -3.18 14.34 -16.83
CA ASN A 64 -3.14 14.72 -18.24
C ASN A 64 -4.55 14.74 -18.82
N SER A 65 -4.98 15.88 -19.37
CA SER A 65 -6.34 16.06 -19.91
C SER A 65 -6.67 15.14 -21.09
N GLN A 66 -5.66 14.56 -21.76
CA GLN A 66 -5.85 13.57 -22.82
C GLN A 66 -6.36 12.21 -22.30
N MET A 67 -6.38 12.01 -20.98
CA MET A 67 -6.99 10.82 -20.37
C MET A 67 -8.53 10.88 -20.39
N THR A 68 -9.12 12.07 -20.57
CA THR A 68 -10.57 12.26 -20.80
C THR A 68 -10.97 11.67 -22.16
N PRO A 69 -12.15 11.01 -22.29
CA PRO A 69 -13.19 10.83 -21.28
C PRO A 69 -13.01 9.58 -20.41
N TRP A 70 -11.92 8.84 -20.56
CA TRP A 70 -11.77 7.52 -19.94
C TRP A 70 -11.47 7.57 -18.45
N VAL A 71 -10.66 8.55 -18.03
CA VAL A 71 -10.44 8.91 -16.62
C VAL A 71 -10.57 10.42 -16.57
N THR A 72 -11.55 10.94 -15.84
CA THR A 72 -11.66 12.40 -15.63
C THR A 72 -10.80 12.86 -14.47
N ILE A 73 -10.58 14.17 -14.35
CA ILE A 73 -9.81 14.74 -13.23
C ILE A 73 -10.49 14.49 -11.88
N GLU A 74 -11.81 14.35 -11.83
CA GLU A 74 -12.57 14.01 -10.63
C GLU A 74 -12.39 12.54 -10.22
N GLN A 75 -12.08 11.67 -11.19
CA GLN A 75 -11.78 10.26 -10.97
C GLN A 75 -10.30 10.02 -10.66
N TRP A 76 -9.41 10.96 -11.00
CA TRP A 76 -7.99 10.88 -10.70
C TRP A 76 -7.74 10.75 -9.20
N ARG A 77 -6.98 9.74 -8.80
CA ARG A 77 -6.61 9.50 -7.40
C ARG A 77 -5.12 9.38 -7.24
N LYS A 78 -4.66 9.71 -6.04
CA LYS A 78 -3.30 9.45 -5.57
C LYS A 78 -3.36 8.47 -4.40
N GLY A 79 -2.28 7.71 -4.23
CA GLY A 79 -2.05 6.89 -3.06
C GLY A 79 -0.64 6.33 -3.01
N SER A 80 -0.38 5.58 -1.96
CA SER A 80 0.81 4.75 -1.79
C SER A 80 0.93 3.69 -2.89
N GLN A 81 2.16 3.46 -3.35
CA GLN A 81 2.52 2.29 -4.17
C GLN A 81 2.27 0.96 -3.44
N TRP A 82 2.35 0.93 -2.10
CA TRP A 82 2.19 -0.28 -1.29
C TRP A 82 0.71 -0.61 -1.09
N PHE A 83 0.32 -1.78 -1.57
CA PHE A 83 -1.06 -2.28 -1.50
C PHE A 83 -1.16 -3.66 -0.86
N GLU A 84 -2.36 -3.96 -0.38
CA GLU A 84 -2.89 -5.32 -0.33
C GLU A 84 -4.09 -5.40 -1.27
N LEU A 85 -4.23 -6.49 -2.03
CA LEU A 85 -5.36 -6.76 -2.93
C LEU A 85 -5.93 -8.15 -2.65
N ASP A 86 -7.26 -8.28 -2.72
CA ASP A 86 -7.90 -9.58 -2.90
C ASP A 86 -7.74 -10.12 -4.34
N ARG A 87 -7.98 -11.43 -4.50
CA ARG A 87 -7.80 -12.15 -5.76
C ARG A 87 -8.64 -11.61 -6.91
N GLU A 88 -9.89 -11.24 -6.65
CA GLU A 88 -10.78 -10.69 -7.68
C GLU A 88 -10.17 -9.41 -8.27
N ILE A 89 -9.78 -8.46 -7.41
CA ILE A 89 -9.18 -7.21 -7.87
C ILE A 89 -7.81 -7.45 -8.51
N ALA A 90 -7.00 -8.38 -7.97
CA ALA A 90 -5.71 -8.72 -8.55
C ALA A 90 -5.83 -9.25 -10.00
N VAL A 91 -6.82 -10.11 -10.27
CA VAL A 91 -7.13 -10.61 -11.62
C VAL A 91 -7.54 -9.47 -12.55
N ASP A 92 -8.41 -8.58 -12.09
CA ASP A 92 -8.85 -7.41 -12.87
C ASP A 92 -7.68 -6.46 -13.17
N VAL A 93 -6.76 -6.27 -12.22
CA VAL A 93 -5.55 -5.46 -12.40
C VAL A 93 -4.63 -6.08 -13.46
N ILE A 94 -4.39 -7.40 -13.46
CA ILE A 94 -3.48 -8.00 -14.46
C ILE A 94 -4.11 -8.10 -15.84
N THR A 95 -5.44 -8.18 -15.93
CA THR A 95 -6.17 -8.28 -17.20
C THR A 95 -6.56 -6.91 -17.77
N ASP A 96 -6.52 -5.84 -16.98
CA ASP A 96 -6.83 -4.48 -17.45
C ASP A 96 -5.89 -4.05 -18.57
N GLN A 97 -6.41 -3.98 -19.78
CA GLN A 97 -5.71 -3.42 -20.94
C GLN A 97 -6.03 -1.95 -21.15
N LYS A 98 -7.18 -1.47 -20.68
CA LYS A 98 -7.68 -0.14 -21.03
C LYS A 98 -6.98 0.93 -20.20
N TYR A 99 -7.15 0.88 -18.89
CA TYR A 99 -6.61 1.93 -18.01
C TYR A 99 -5.10 1.82 -17.92
N PHE A 100 -4.56 0.61 -17.91
CA PHE A 100 -3.11 0.39 -17.97
C PHE A 100 -2.45 1.04 -19.18
N ASN A 101 -2.97 0.81 -20.39
CA ASN A 101 -2.40 1.44 -21.58
C ASN A 101 -2.60 2.96 -21.57
N LEU A 102 -3.74 3.45 -21.07
CA LEU A 102 -3.98 4.89 -20.89
C LEU A 102 -2.96 5.55 -19.96
N PHE A 103 -2.69 4.94 -18.79
CA PHE A 103 -1.68 5.43 -17.86
C PHE A 103 -0.26 5.30 -18.44
N LYS A 104 0.05 4.19 -19.11
CA LYS A 104 1.33 3.98 -19.79
C LYS A 104 1.59 5.05 -20.86
N GLU A 105 0.54 5.50 -21.55
CA GLU A 105 0.64 6.51 -22.59
C GLU A 105 0.76 7.93 -22.01
N PHE A 106 -0.15 8.30 -21.08
CA PHE A 106 -0.35 9.70 -20.68
C PHE A 106 0.23 10.09 -19.32
N CYS A 107 0.49 9.14 -18.41
CA CYS A 107 1.21 9.41 -17.16
C CYS A 107 2.73 9.37 -17.41
N ARG A 108 3.23 10.42 -18.06
CA ARG A 108 4.67 10.65 -18.29
C ARG A 108 5.24 11.59 -17.23
N PRO A 109 6.57 11.59 -16.97
CA PRO A 109 7.18 12.50 -16.02
C PRO A 109 6.69 13.94 -16.20
N ALA A 110 6.28 14.65 -15.15
CA ALA A 110 6.49 14.36 -13.73
C ALA A 110 5.43 13.47 -13.04
N CYS A 111 4.59 12.74 -13.77
CA CYS A 111 3.63 11.78 -13.23
C CYS A 111 4.29 10.48 -12.75
N TYR A 112 3.83 9.92 -11.62
CA TYR A 112 4.25 8.61 -11.09
C TYR A 112 3.11 7.61 -11.16
N SER A 113 3.13 6.75 -12.18
CA SER A 113 2.03 5.82 -12.47
C SER A 113 1.73 4.86 -11.31
N ASP A 114 2.74 4.47 -10.56
CA ASP A 114 2.66 3.60 -9.38
C ASP A 114 1.98 4.25 -8.17
N GLU A 115 1.85 5.58 -8.14
CA GLU A 115 1.10 6.31 -7.12
C GLU A 115 -0.31 6.73 -7.57
N HIS A 116 -0.68 6.47 -8.84
CA HIS A 116 -1.93 6.99 -9.42
C HIS A 116 -2.78 5.93 -10.13
N TYR A 117 -2.18 4.96 -10.82
CA TYR A 117 -2.90 3.94 -11.60
C TYR A 117 -3.82 3.11 -10.72
N LEU A 118 -3.24 2.41 -9.74
CA LEU A 118 -3.99 1.48 -8.91
C LEU A 118 -5.04 2.19 -8.03
N PRO A 119 -4.72 3.32 -7.34
CA PRO A 119 -5.73 4.09 -6.62
C PRO A 119 -6.90 4.55 -7.49
N THR A 120 -6.61 5.02 -8.71
CA THR A 120 -7.65 5.46 -9.66
C THR A 120 -8.50 4.28 -10.12
N PHE A 121 -7.86 3.19 -10.57
CA PHE A 121 -8.54 1.99 -11.05
C PHE A 121 -9.47 1.38 -9.99
N VAL A 122 -8.96 1.19 -8.77
CA VAL A 122 -9.73 0.62 -7.65
C VAL A 122 -10.86 1.55 -7.22
N THR A 123 -10.65 2.87 -7.22
CA THR A 123 -11.73 3.81 -6.88
C THR A 123 -12.83 3.80 -7.94
N MET A 124 -12.48 3.70 -9.22
CA MET A 124 -13.48 3.69 -10.29
C MET A 124 -14.28 2.38 -10.34
N ARG A 125 -13.65 1.23 -10.05
CA ARG A 125 -14.28 -0.09 -10.24
C ARG A 125 -14.70 -0.79 -8.95
N TYR A 126 -14.11 -0.44 -7.82
CA TYR A 126 -14.19 -1.20 -6.57
C TYR A 126 -14.28 -0.31 -5.32
N TRP A 127 -14.82 0.91 -5.43
CA TRP A 127 -14.90 1.86 -4.31
C TRP A 127 -15.57 1.27 -3.06
N TRP A 128 -16.57 0.39 -3.23
CA TRP A 128 -17.28 -0.25 -2.12
C TRP A 128 -16.46 -1.37 -1.44
N LYS A 129 -15.40 -1.89 -2.09
CA LYS A 129 -14.56 -2.98 -1.59
C LYS A 129 -13.18 -2.48 -1.11
N ASN A 130 -12.86 -1.21 -1.32
CA ASN A 130 -11.59 -0.63 -0.89
C ASN A 130 -11.70 0.05 0.48
N GLY A 131 -10.68 -0.12 1.32
CA GLY A 131 -10.55 0.57 2.60
C GLY A 131 -9.99 2.00 2.50
N ASN A 132 -9.60 2.45 1.29
CA ASN A 132 -8.96 3.76 1.02
C ASN A 132 -7.74 4.07 1.89
N ARG A 133 -7.03 3.01 2.33
CA ARG A 133 -5.83 3.08 3.16
C ARG A 133 -4.90 1.92 2.82
N THR A 134 -3.61 2.07 3.10
CA THR A 134 -2.63 0.98 3.00
C THR A 134 -2.46 0.28 4.36
N LEU A 135 -1.99 -0.98 4.34
CA LEU A 135 -1.55 -1.70 5.54
C LEU A 135 -0.09 -1.44 5.90
N THR A 136 0.62 -0.58 5.16
CA THR A 136 2.04 -0.27 5.37
C THR A 136 2.21 1.12 5.97
N TRP A 137 2.66 1.18 7.22
CA TRP A 137 2.99 2.44 7.90
C TRP A 137 4.23 3.09 7.27
N VAL A 138 4.17 4.40 7.09
CA VAL A 138 5.24 5.25 6.54
C VAL A 138 5.34 6.53 7.35
N ASP A 139 6.57 7.00 7.56
CA ASP A 139 6.81 8.32 8.14
C ASP A 139 7.15 9.34 7.05
N TRP A 140 6.31 10.36 6.92
CA TRP A 140 6.50 11.48 6.00
C TRP A 140 6.84 12.80 6.72
N THR A 141 7.07 12.79 8.03
CA THR A 141 7.27 14.02 8.83
C THR A 141 8.46 14.86 8.37
N LYS A 142 9.52 14.25 7.82
CA LYS A 142 10.68 14.95 7.26
C LYS A 142 10.41 15.59 5.88
N GLY A 143 9.28 15.28 5.25
CA GLY A 143 8.92 15.74 3.92
C GLY A 143 9.82 15.20 2.79
N GLY A 144 9.63 15.73 1.59
CA GLY A 144 10.38 15.34 0.39
C GLY A 144 9.76 14.19 -0.40
N PRO A 145 10.45 13.71 -1.45
CA PRO A 145 9.91 12.70 -2.38
C PRO A 145 9.95 11.26 -1.84
N HIS A 146 10.56 11.04 -0.68
CA HIS A 146 10.72 9.72 -0.08
C HIS A 146 10.45 9.76 1.43
N PRO A 147 9.86 8.70 2.00
CA PRO A 147 9.60 8.64 3.44
C PRO A 147 10.91 8.57 4.23
N THR A 148 10.83 8.93 5.51
CA THR A 148 11.92 8.82 6.47
C THR A 148 12.50 7.41 6.47
N LYS A 149 13.84 7.34 6.48
CA LYS A 149 14.59 6.10 6.70
C LYS A 149 14.95 5.99 8.17
N PHE A 150 14.73 4.82 8.77
CA PHE A 150 15.11 4.52 10.14
C PHE A 150 16.45 3.80 10.18
N ALA A 151 17.42 4.38 10.89
CA ALA A 151 18.69 3.76 11.26
C ALA A 151 18.58 3.03 12.60
N ARG A 152 19.64 2.30 12.96
CA ARG A 152 19.70 1.47 14.18
C ARG A 152 19.18 2.18 15.43
N THR A 153 19.64 3.39 15.73
CA THR A 153 19.31 4.09 16.98
C THR A 153 17.86 4.59 17.03
N GLU A 154 17.24 4.82 15.87
CA GLU A 154 15.86 5.31 15.74
C GLU A 154 14.82 4.21 15.99
N VAL A 155 15.18 2.93 15.86
CA VAL A 155 14.27 1.82 16.19
C VAL A 155 14.17 1.67 17.70
N THR A 156 13.09 2.19 18.30
CA THR A 156 12.77 2.10 19.73
C THR A 156 11.50 1.30 19.97
N LYS A 157 11.25 0.88 21.22
CA LYS A 157 10.00 0.17 21.55
C LYS A 157 8.79 1.09 21.40
N GLU A 158 8.96 2.35 21.78
CA GLU A 158 7.96 3.41 21.74
C GLU A 158 7.52 3.67 20.30
N LEU A 159 8.49 3.75 19.37
CA LEU A 159 8.22 3.87 17.95
C LEU A 159 7.41 2.67 17.42
N LEU A 160 7.82 1.44 17.77
CA LEU A 160 7.12 0.22 17.34
C LEU A 160 5.71 0.11 17.93
N HIS A 161 5.50 0.56 19.17
CA HIS A 161 4.17 0.66 19.78
C HIS A 161 3.31 1.70 19.06
N GLN A 162 3.85 2.87 18.75
CA GLN A 162 3.16 3.91 18.00
C GLN A 162 2.74 3.40 16.60
N MET A 163 3.62 2.69 15.90
CA MET A 163 3.29 2.09 14.59
C MET A 163 2.15 1.07 14.68
N ARG A 164 2.06 0.33 15.80
CA ARG A 164 1.07 -0.73 16.01
C ARG A 164 -0.30 -0.21 16.42
N SER A 165 -0.36 0.76 17.33
CA SER A 165 -1.60 1.18 17.99
C SER A 165 -1.73 2.69 18.21
N GLY A 166 -0.93 3.50 17.50
CA GLY A 166 -0.91 4.96 17.66
C GLY A 166 -2.05 5.69 16.98
N ILE A 167 -2.84 5.03 16.14
CA ILE A 167 -4.02 5.59 15.47
C ILE A 167 -5.20 4.61 15.52
N GLN A 168 -6.40 5.11 15.25
CA GLN A 168 -7.59 4.29 15.01
C GLN A 168 -7.98 4.33 13.53
N CYS A 169 -8.59 3.25 13.07
CA CYS A 169 -9.15 3.10 11.73
C CYS A 169 -10.29 2.09 11.77
N GLU A 170 -11.00 1.96 10.65
CA GLU A 170 -12.05 0.96 10.48
C GLU A 170 -11.48 -0.36 9.96
N TYR A 171 -12.00 -1.47 10.50
CA TYR A 171 -11.77 -2.83 10.03
C TYR A 171 -13.10 -3.60 10.09
N ASN A 172 -13.60 -4.04 8.93
CA ASN A 172 -14.89 -4.74 8.81
C ASN A 172 -16.07 -4.00 9.46
N GLY A 173 -16.11 -2.66 9.35
CA GLY A 173 -17.15 -1.83 9.92
C GLY A 173 -16.97 -1.46 11.40
N GLU A 174 -15.93 -1.99 12.07
CA GLU A 174 -15.67 -1.74 13.48
C GLU A 174 -14.38 -0.95 13.69
N PRO A 175 -14.32 -0.08 14.72
CA PRO A 175 -13.11 0.65 15.05
C PRO A 175 -12.03 -0.29 15.62
N THR A 176 -10.79 -0.13 15.16
CA THR A 176 -9.62 -0.86 15.65
C THR A 176 -8.40 0.04 15.75
N SER A 177 -7.45 -0.34 16.60
CA SER A 177 -6.12 0.28 16.65
C SER A 177 -5.11 -0.43 15.72
N THR A 178 -5.43 -1.61 15.20
CA THR A 178 -4.56 -2.35 14.26
C THR A 178 -4.78 -1.87 12.84
N CYS A 179 -4.17 -0.74 12.51
CA CYS A 179 -4.30 -0.13 11.19
C CYS A 179 -3.22 -0.61 10.23
N TYR A 180 -1.99 -0.75 10.69
CA TYR A 180 -0.88 -1.16 9.85
C TYR A 180 -0.38 -2.53 10.28
N LEU A 181 -0.08 -3.39 9.31
CA LEU A 181 0.52 -4.70 9.54
C LEU A 181 2.01 -4.70 9.23
N PHE A 182 2.46 -3.75 8.42
CA PHE A 182 3.84 -3.58 7.99
C PHE A 182 4.29 -2.15 8.23
N ALA A 183 5.59 -1.92 8.28
CA ALA A 183 6.16 -0.58 8.34
C ALA A 183 7.41 -0.45 7.46
N ARG A 184 7.70 0.77 7.00
CA ARG A 184 8.90 1.12 6.23
C ARG A 184 9.31 2.58 6.53
N LYS A 185 10.55 3.02 6.27
CA LYS A 185 11.65 2.36 5.55
C LYS A 185 12.85 2.09 6.47
N PHE A 186 13.11 0.82 6.77
CA PHE A 186 14.18 0.43 7.70
C PHE A 186 15.49 0.16 6.94
N LEU A 187 16.61 0.69 7.45
CA LEU A 187 17.94 0.41 6.92
C LEU A 187 18.44 -0.97 7.40
N PRO A 188 19.37 -1.64 6.68
CA PRO A 188 19.94 -2.91 7.11
C PRO A 188 20.55 -2.86 8.53
N SER A 189 21.06 -1.70 8.95
CA SER A 189 21.62 -1.48 10.30
C SER A 189 20.61 -1.66 11.44
N THR A 190 19.31 -1.73 11.14
CA THR A 190 18.23 -1.90 12.13
C THR A 190 18.03 -3.34 12.60
N LEU A 191 18.56 -4.33 11.87
CA LEU A 191 18.28 -5.76 12.09
C LEU A 191 18.49 -6.19 13.55
N ASP A 192 19.64 -5.86 14.14
CA ASP A 192 19.98 -6.19 15.53
C ASP A 192 18.92 -5.70 16.54
N ARG A 193 18.44 -4.46 16.39
CA ARG A 193 17.40 -3.94 17.29
C ARG A 193 16.03 -4.53 17.03
N LEU A 194 15.70 -4.80 15.77
CA LEU A 194 14.45 -5.45 15.41
C LEU A 194 14.38 -6.86 16.02
N LEU A 195 15.43 -7.65 15.87
CA LEU A 195 15.52 -8.99 16.48
C LEU A 195 15.46 -8.94 18.01
N LYS A 196 16.06 -7.92 18.63
CA LYS A 196 15.98 -7.71 20.09
C LYS A 196 14.56 -7.42 20.59
N PHE A 197 13.71 -6.78 19.77
CA PHE A 197 12.35 -6.38 20.14
C PHE A 197 11.27 -7.32 19.65
N ALA A 198 11.53 -8.09 18.60
CA ALA A 198 10.61 -9.03 17.97
C ALA A 198 9.89 -9.96 18.97
N PRO A 199 10.58 -10.66 19.90
CA PRO A 199 9.91 -11.52 20.87
C PRO A 199 9.06 -10.77 21.90
N LYS A 200 9.40 -9.51 22.17
CA LYS A 200 8.77 -8.70 23.22
C LYS A 200 7.52 -7.98 22.74
N LEU A 201 7.49 -7.60 21.47
CA LEU A 201 6.48 -6.69 20.91
C LEU A 201 5.71 -7.33 19.77
N MET A 202 6.41 -8.01 18.88
CA MET A 202 5.83 -8.55 17.65
C MET A 202 5.30 -9.97 17.85
N MET A 203 5.55 -10.57 19.02
CA MET A 203 5.16 -11.95 19.37
C MET A 203 5.77 -12.98 18.41
N PHE A 204 7.02 -12.73 17.99
CA PHE A 204 7.84 -13.70 17.26
C PHE A 204 8.67 -14.51 18.27
N GLY A 205 8.29 -15.75 18.54
CA GLY A 205 9.01 -16.63 19.45
C GLY A 205 8.12 -17.65 20.13
#